data_AF-A0A8J4X2B7-F1
#
_entry.id   AF-A0A8J4X2B7-F1
#
_cell.length_a   1.000
_cell.length_b   1.000
_cell.length_c   1.000
_cell.angle_alpha   90.00
_cell.angle_beta   90.00
_cell.angle_gamma   90.00
#
_symmetry.space_group_name_H-M   'P 1'
#
loop_
_entity.id
_entity.type
_entity.pdbx_description
1 polymer ?
#
loop_
_entity_poly.entity_id
_entity_poly.type
_entity_poly.pdbx_seq_one_letter_code
_entity_poly.pdbx_strand_id
1 'polypeptide(L)' 'LLCHIDDACISNPCREGSQCDTNPVNGKFNCNCPFGYKGNTCNDDVNECTI' A
#
# COMPACT_ATOMS: atom_id res chain seq x y z
N LEU A 1 12.77 12.98 0.22
CA LEU A 1 11.42 13.50 0.53
C LEU A 1 11.45 15.01 0.45
N LEU A 2 10.38 15.64 -0.06
CA LEU A 2 10.17 17.08 0.16
C LEU A 2 9.96 17.28 1.66
N CYS A 3 10.59 18.29 2.26
CA CYS A 3 10.59 18.50 3.72
C CYS A 3 9.19 18.74 4.35
N HIS A 4 8.14 18.88 3.54
CA HIS A 4 6.76 19.10 3.96
C HIS A 4 5.85 17.88 3.76
N ILE A 5 6.37 16.77 3.22
CA ILE A 5 5.59 15.56 3.01
C ILE A 5 5.89 14.61 4.17
N ASP A 6 4.88 14.32 4.98
CA ASP A 6 4.99 13.28 6.01
C ASP A 6 5.09 11.90 5.34
N ASP A 7 5.90 11.01 5.92
CA ASP A 7 5.98 9.65 5.42
C ASP A 7 4.72 8.87 5.83
N ALA A 8 3.86 8.59 4.85
CA ALA A 8 2.58 7.91 5.06
C ALA A 8 2.74 6.42 5.40
N CYS A 9 3.94 5.86 5.22
CA CYS A 9 4.25 4.47 5.52
C CYS A 9 4.61 4.23 7.00
N ILE A 10 4.87 5.27 7.80
CA ILE A 10 5.18 5.16 9.24
C ILE A 10 4.09 4.39 10.01
N SER A 11 2.82 4.57 9.64
CA SER A 11 1.69 3.91 10.29
C SER A 11 1.51 2.44 9.85
N ASN A 12 2.37 1.91 8.98
CA ASN A 12 2.26 0.59 8.35
C ASN A 12 0.84 0.32 7.80
N PRO A 13 0.35 1.15 6.86
CA PRO A 13 -1.01 0.98 6.32
C PRO A 13 -1.16 -0.26 5.44
N CYS A 14 -0.07 -0.78 4.88
CA CYS A 14 -0.09 -1.95 4.01
C CYS A 14 0.00 -3.25 4.80
N ARG A 15 -0.54 -4.33 4.24
CA ARG A 15 -0.38 -5.69 4.76
C ARG A 15 1.10 -6.06 4.93
N GLU A 16 1.40 -6.78 6.00
CA GLU A 16 2.70 -7.44 6.22
C GLU A 16 3.20 -8.17 4.96
N GLY A 17 4.44 -7.87 4.57
CA GLY A 17 5.06 -8.42 3.35
C GLY A 17 4.74 -7.67 2.05
N SER A 18 3.92 -6.62 2.10
CA SER A 18 3.69 -5.71 0.96
C SER A 18 4.68 -4.55 1.01
N GLN A 19 4.99 -3.96 -0.15
CA GLN A 19 5.86 -2.78 -0.21
C GLN A 19 5.02 -1.51 -0.07
N CYS A 20 5.43 -0.59 0.80
CA CYS A 20 4.77 0.70 1.00
C CYS A 20 5.63 1.83 0.45
N ASP A 21 5.04 2.69 -0.38
CA ASP A 21 5.66 3.87 -0.95
C ASP A 21 4.84 5.13 -0.65
N THR A 22 5.49 6.17 -0.11
CA THR A 22 4.87 7.48 0.06
C THR A 22 4.89 8.25 -1.27
N ASN A 23 3.71 8.64 -1.75
CA ASN A 23 3.56 9.42 -2.98
C ASN A 23 4.15 10.83 -2.79
N PRO A 24 5.12 11.25 -3.61
CA PRO A 24 5.79 12.53 -3.43
C PRO A 24 4.93 13.75 -3.83
N VAL A 25 3.80 13.55 -4.51
CA VAL A 25 2.92 14.62 -5.00
C VAL A 25 1.81 14.94 -4.00
N ASN A 26 1.19 13.91 -3.41
CA ASN A 26 0.03 14.08 -2.53
C ASN A 26 0.25 13.56 -1.10
N GLY A 27 1.43 13.01 -0.79
CA GLY A 27 1.76 12.49 0.55
C GLY A 27 0.98 11.25 0.97
N LYS A 28 0.29 10.57 0.06
CA LYS A 28 -0.47 9.34 0.37
C LYS A 28 0.41 8.11 0.24
N PHE A 29 0.12 7.09 1.05
CA PHE A 29 0.72 5.78 0.87
C PHE A 29 0.21 5.11 -0.41
N ASN A 30 1.06 4.30 -1.03
CA ASN A 30 0.70 3.34 -2.06
C ASN A 30 1.27 1.99 -1.64
N CYS A 31 0.42 0.97 -1.64
CA CYS A 31 0.83 -0.39 -1.34
C CYS A 31 1.00 -1.17 -2.64
N ASN A 32 2.15 -1.77 -2.85
CA ASN A 32 2.34 -2.77 -3.90
C ASN A 32 1.94 -4.13 -3.35
N CYS A 33 0.76 -4.59 -3.78
CA CYS A 33 0.19 -5.83 -3.30
C CYS A 33 0.87 -7.06 -3.93
N PRO A 34 1.18 -8.10 -3.15
CA PRO A 34 1.60 -9.38 -3.69
C PRO A 34 0.46 -10.04 -4.48
N PHE A 35 0.83 -11.01 -5.32
CA PHE A 35 -0.16 -11.81 -6.06
C PHE A 35 -1.14 -12.48 -5.09
N GLY A 36 -2.43 -12.45 -5.42
CA GLY A 36 -3.51 -12.93 -4.55
C GLY A 36 -4.06 -11.88 -3.57
N TYR A 37 -3.54 -10.65 -3.56
CA TYR A 37 -4.04 -9.57 -2.70
C TYR A 37 -4.41 -8.31 -3.49
N LYS A 38 -5.42 -7.59 -2.99
CA LYS A 38 -5.96 -6.37 -3.58
C LYS A 38 -6.41 -5.38 -2.49
N GLY A 39 -6.92 -4.25 -2.95
CA GLY A 39 -7.36 -3.15 -2.09
C GLY A 39 -6.23 -2.17 -1.79
N ASN A 40 -6.59 -1.00 -1.25
CA ASN A 40 -5.62 0.07 -0.98
C ASN A 40 -4.51 -0.35 -0.02
N THR A 41 -4.81 -1.24 0.92
CA THR A 41 -3.88 -1.73 1.95
C THR A 41 -3.40 -3.15 1.70
N CYS A 42 -3.79 -3.77 0.57
CA CYS A 42 -3.50 -5.17 0.27
C CYS A 42 -4.08 -6.18 1.28
N ASN A 43 -5.05 -5.78 2.13
CA ASN A 43 -5.66 -6.69 3.10
C ASN A 43 -6.76 -7.58 2.50
N ASP A 44 -7.27 -7.22 1.32
CA ASP A 44 -8.32 -7.98 0.66
C ASP A 44 -7.70 -9.11 -0.15
N ASP A 45 -8.08 -10.35 0.16
CA ASP A 45 -7.68 -11.52 -0.62
C ASP A 45 -8.43 -11.55 -1.96
N VAL A 46 -7.72 -11.83 -3.04
CA VAL A 46 -8.30 -11.99 -4.38
C VAL A 46 -8.82 -13.42 -4.45
N ASN A 47 -10.14 -13.60 -4.55
CA ASN A 47 -10.69 -14.94 -4.73
C ASN A 47 -10.49 -15.42 -6.18
N GLU A 48 -9.42 -16.16 -6.44
CA GLU A 48 -9.09 -16.66 -7.78
C GLU A 48 -10.04 -17.78 -8.25
N CYS A 49 -10.80 -18.39 -7.34
CA CYS A 49 -11.79 -19.43 -7.65
C CYS A 49 -13.08 -18.88 -8.27
N THR A 50 -13.24 -17.56 -8.34
CA THR A 50 -14.40 -16.87 -8.93
C THR A 50 -14.13 -16.29 -10.32
N ILE A 51 -12.99 -16.64 -10.92
CA ILE A 51 -12.59 -16.24 -12.28
C ILE A 51 -13.08 -17.28 -13.31
#